data_AF-A0A1B8A6L9-F1
#
_entry.id   AF-A0A1B8A6L9-F1
#
_cell.length_a   1.000
_cell.length_b   1.000
_cell.length_c   1.000
_cell.angle_alpha   90.00
_cell.angle_beta   90.00
_cell.angle_gamma   90.00
#
_symmetry.space_group_name_H-M   'P 1'
#
loop_
_entity.id
_entity.type
_entity.pdbx_description
1 polymer ?
#
loop_
_entity_poly.entity_id
_entity_poly.type
_entity_poly.pdbx_seq_one_letter_code
_entity_poly.pdbx_strand_id
1 'polypeptide(L)'
;MDAWTSEEGTNYLAVVAHFLDERHKLQTALLDLPPLKGPHSGENIAKVLSTVIDFYDVSPIIGFFMMDNAASNDVCIQELAEQYPTINRESRPRCVGHMLNIIVKALLFGKGVSKLEKQLRAASDDERFEIWRKQSCIGKLHNFCVWINRSDQRRERLKQYILRAYDEGSIEHLYTRVLVDGGIQAGDQFNSINFALAWRCVDSLLSIWPVELNHRICKLNWWR
;
A
#
# COMPACT_ATOMS: atom_id res chain seq x y z
N MET A 1 -0.62 8.83 -13.25
CA MET A 1 0.54 7.97 -13.53
C MET A 1 0.79 7.11 -12.30
N ASP A 2 1.13 5.85 -12.50
CA ASP A 2 1.55 4.96 -11.41
C ASP A 2 2.75 4.13 -11.85
N ALA A 3 3.70 3.92 -10.93
CA ALA A 3 4.92 3.16 -11.20
C ALA A 3 5.07 2.08 -10.15
N TRP A 4 5.25 0.84 -10.59
CA TRP A 4 5.45 -0.29 -9.68
C TRP A 4 6.42 -1.32 -10.26
N THR A 5 6.98 -2.11 -9.36
CA THR A 5 7.76 -3.29 -9.69
C THR A 5 6.85 -4.51 -9.62
N SER A 6 6.72 -5.24 -10.72
CA SER A 6 6.05 -6.54 -10.76
C SER A 6 6.79 -7.58 -9.92
N GLU A 7 6.12 -8.70 -9.61
CA GLU A 7 6.74 -9.81 -8.87
C GLU A 7 7.96 -10.40 -9.60
N GLU A 8 7.96 -10.33 -10.93
CA GLU A 8 9.07 -10.76 -11.80
C GLU A 8 10.25 -9.78 -11.79
N GLY A 9 10.14 -8.66 -11.06
CA GLY A 9 11.18 -7.63 -10.96
C GLY A 9 11.16 -6.60 -12.10
N THR A 10 10.23 -6.73 -13.05
CA THR A 10 10.06 -5.74 -14.13
C THR A 10 9.31 -4.53 -13.60
N ASN A 11 9.84 -3.34 -13.89
CA ASN A 11 9.20 -2.08 -13.53
C ASN A 11 8.30 -1.62 -14.65
N TYR A 12 7.10 -1.16 -14.30
CA TYR A 12 6.12 -0.66 -15.25
C TYR A 12 5.73 0.77 -14.90
N LEU A 13 5.38 1.53 -15.92
CA LEU A 13 4.79 2.85 -15.79
C LEU A 13 3.40 2.83 -16.41
N ALA A 14 2.35 2.89 -15.61
CA ALA A 14 1.00 3.11 -16.15
C ALA A 14 0.77 4.59 -16.46
N VAL A 15 0.50 4.87 -17.73
CA VAL A 15 0.07 6.19 -18.19
C VAL A 15 -1.42 6.13 -18.43
N VAL A 16 -2.19 6.67 -17.48
CA VAL A 16 -3.65 6.73 -17.53
C VAL A 16 -4.08 8.18 -17.68
N ALA A 17 -4.92 8.44 -18.67
CA ALA A 17 -5.56 9.72 -18.88
C ALA A 17 -6.96 9.74 -18.28
N HIS A 18 -7.27 10.82 -17.59
CA HIS A 18 -8.60 11.14 -17.12
C HIS A 18 -9.05 12.45 -17.77
N PHE A 19 -10.18 12.43 -18.46
CA PHE A 19 -10.69 13.60 -19.21
C PHE A 19 -12.21 13.59 -19.24
N LEU A 20 -12.81 14.73 -19.59
CA LEU A 20 -14.25 14.83 -19.83
C LEU A 20 -14.54 14.63 -21.32
N ASP A 21 -15.50 13.77 -21.64
CA ASP A 21 -15.99 13.64 -23.02
C ASP A 21 -16.91 14.80 -23.43
N GLU A 22 -17.41 14.76 -24.66
CA GLU A 22 -18.34 15.75 -25.24
C GLU A 22 -19.64 15.92 -24.42
N ARG A 23 -19.97 14.96 -23.56
CA ARG A 23 -21.15 14.98 -22.68
C ARG A 23 -20.80 15.39 -21.26
N HIS A 24 -19.59 15.91 -21.03
CA HIS A 24 -19.04 16.24 -19.72
C HIS A 24 -18.99 15.06 -18.76
N LYS A 25 -18.89 13.83 -19.28
CA LYS A 25 -18.73 12.64 -18.45
C LYS A 25 -17.26 12.32 -18.27
N LEU A 26 -16.86 12.01 -17.04
CA LEU A 26 -15.52 11.55 -16.73
C LEU A 26 -15.23 10.22 -17.44
N GLN A 27 -14.18 10.23 -18.24
CA GLN A 27 -13.60 9.07 -18.91
C GLN A 27 -12.24 8.75 -18.31
N THR A 28 -11.89 7.47 -18.36
CA THR A 28 -10.59 6.96 -17.94
C THR A 28 -10.07 6.03 -19.02
N ALA A 29 -8.88 6.32 -19.54
CA ALA A 29 -8.23 5.54 -20.58
C ALA A 29 -6.80 5.22 -20.17
N LEU A 30 -6.42 3.95 -20.23
CA LEU A 30 -5.03 3.54 -20.20
C LEU A 30 -4.42 3.88 -21.56
N LEU A 31 -3.53 4.86 -21.60
CA LEU A 31 -2.83 5.27 -22.82
C LEU A 31 -1.71 4.30 -23.16
N ASP A 32 -0.91 3.93 -22.15
CA ASP A 32 0.18 2.98 -22.32
C ASP A 32 0.62 2.36 -20.98
N LEU A 33 1.29 1.22 -21.07
CA LEU A 33 1.92 0.51 -19.96
C LEU A 33 3.36 0.09 -20.32
N PRO A 34 4.27 1.04 -20.61
CA PRO A 34 5.62 0.71 -21.00
C PRO A 34 6.41 0.11 -19.81
N PRO A 35 7.27 -0.88 -20.07
CA PRO A 35 8.25 -1.31 -19.09
C PRO A 35 9.31 -0.21 -18.90
N LEU A 36 9.54 0.20 -17.66
CA LEU A 36 10.59 1.15 -17.28
C LEU A 36 11.93 0.42 -17.18
N LYS A 37 12.70 0.45 -18.27
CA LYS A 37 14.05 -0.13 -18.32
C LYS A 37 15.07 0.84 -17.72
N GLY A 38 15.98 0.35 -16.89
CA GLY A 38 17.02 1.17 -16.26
C GLY A 38 16.58 1.78 -14.92
N PRO A 39 17.27 2.84 -14.45
CA PRO A 39 16.97 3.48 -13.17
C PRO A 39 15.57 4.11 -13.12
N HIS A 40 14.95 4.11 -11.94
CA HIS A 40 13.72 4.87 -11.64
C HIS A 40 14.02 6.35 -11.40
N SER A 41 14.82 6.95 -12.28
CA SER A 41 15.14 8.36 -12.20
C SER A 41 14.06 9.20 -12.89
N GLY A 42 13.95 10.47 -12.51
CA GLY A 42 12.95 11.36 -13.10
C GLY A 42 13.15 11.55 -14.60
N GLU A 43 14.41 11.61 -15.04
CA GLU A 43 14.83 11.74 -16.43
C GLU A 43 14.39 10.53 -17.27
N ASN A 44 14.54 9.32 -16.72
CA ASN A 44 14.12 8.11 -17.42
C ASN A 44 12.58 8.02 -17.53
N ILE A 45 11.87 8.38 -16.46
CA ILE A 45 10.41 8.45 -16.45
C ILE A 45 9.93 9.49 -17.47
N ALA A 46 10.53 10.68 -17.48
CA ALA A 46 10.22 11.75 -18.43
C ALA A 46 10.41 11.29 -19.87
N LYS A 47 11.55 10.65 -20.18
CA LYS A 47 11.83 10.11 -21.51
C LYS A 47 10.75 9.12 -21.99
N VAL A 48 10.35 8.18 -21.12
CA VAL A 48 9.30 7.22 -21.46
C VAL A 48 7.96 7.94 -21.62
N LEU A 49 7.63 8.87 -20.73
CA LEU A 49 6.38 9.62 -20.81
C LEU A 49 6.30 10.50 -22.08
N SER A 50 7.40 11.14 -22.50
CA SER A 50 7.46 11.91 -23.74
C SER A 50 7.04 11.06 -24.94
N THR A 51 7.48 9.79 -25.02
CA THR A 51 7.08 8.91 -26.13
C THR A 51 5.57 8.68 -26.19
N VAL A 52 4.90 8.61 -25.04
CA VAL A 52 3.43 8.45 -24.98
C VAL A 52 2.73 9.77 -25.32
N ILE A 53 3.25 10.89 -24.80
CA ILE A 53 2.72 12.23 -25.08
C ILE A 53 2.77 12.53 -26.58
N ASP A 54 3.92 12.26 -27.21
CA ASP A 54 4.15 12.51 -28.63
C ASP A 54 3.34 11.54 -29.51
N PHE A 55 3.23 10.26 -29.12
CA PHE A 55 2.48 9.27 -29.89
C PHE A 55 0.99 9.61 -29.99
N TYR A 56 0.39 10.12 -28.91
CA TYR A 56 -1.01 10.51 -28.89
C TYR A 56 -1.25 11.99 -29.23
N ASP A 57 -0.19 12.77 -29.44
CA ASP A 57 -0.24 14.23 -29.68
C ASP A 57 -1.08 14.99 -28.64
N VAL A 58 -0.92 14.61 -27.36
CA VAL A 58 -1.75 15.15 -26.26
C VAL A 58 -1.10 16.32 -25.53
N SER A 59 0.15 16.67 -25.85
CA SER A 59 0.89 17.76 -25.20
C SER A 59 0.09 19.08 -25.03
N PRO A 60 -0.69 19.54 -26.03
CA PRO A 60 -1.43 20.81 -25.91
C PRO A 60 -2.58 20.78 -24.90
N ILE A 61 -3.09 19.58 -24.54
CA ILE A 61 -4.31 19.40 -23.74
C ILE A 61 -4.02 18.84 -22.35
N ILE A 62 -2.76 18.58 -22.00
CA ILE A 62 -2.38 18.12 -20.67
C ILE A 62 -2.58 19.25 -19.67
N GLY A 63 -3.48 19.02 -18.70
CA GLY A 63 -3.63 19.90 -17.55
C GLY A 63 -2.66 19.56 -16.42
N PHE A 64 -2.71 18.31 -15.94
CA PHE A 64 -2.00 17.89 -14.73
C PHE A 64 -1.53 16.43 -14.79
N PHE A 65 -0.43 16.15 -14.10
CA PHE A 65 0.12 14.83 -13.84
C PHE A 65 -0.11 14.46 -12.37
N MET A 66 -1.06 13.56 -12.13
CA MET A 66 -1.23 12.98 -10.80
C MET A 66 -0.14 11.93 -10.56
N MET A 67 0.74 12.22 -9.61
CA MET A 67 1.93 11.43 -9.28
C MET A 67 2.09 11.32 -7.76
N ASP A 68 2.79 10.29 -7.28
CA ASP A 68 3.07 10.15 -5.86
C ASP A 68 4.12 11.16 -5.36
N ASN A 69 4.37 11.17 -4.04
CA ASN A 69 5.25 12.17 -3.41
C ASN A 69 6.75 11.80 -3.49
N ALA A 70 7.17 11.13 -4.55
CA ALA A 70 8.58 10.85 -4.81
C ALA A 70 9.31 12.08 -5.39
N ALA A 71 10.57 12.28 -4.97
CA ALA A 71 11.41 13.37 -5.48
C ALA A 71 11.80 13.18 -6.96
N SER A 72 11.86 11.93 -7.44
CA SER A 72 12.08 11.62 -8.86
C SER A 72 10.99 12.24 -9.76
N ASN A 73 9.77 12.37 -9.27
CA ASN A 73 8.68 12.97 -10.04
C ASN A 73 8.81 14.50 -10.16
N ASP A 74 9.51 15.16 -9.23
CA ASP A 74 9.82 16.59 -9.39
C ASP A 74 10.81 16.80 -10.54
N VAL A 75 11.83 15.94 -10.63
CA VAL A 75 12.79 15.92 -11.75
C VAL A 75 12.07 15.57 -13.05
N CYS A 76 11.19 14.56 -13.06
CA CYS A 76 10.43 14.18 -14.24
C CYS A 76 9.63 15.35 -14.84
N ILE A 77 8.96 16.13 -14.01
CA ILE A 77 8.17 17.28 -14.49
C ILE A 77 9.07 18.42 -14.97
N GLN A 78 10.23 18.61 -14.35
CA GLN A 78 11.22 19.57 -14.85
C GLN A 78 11.69 19.21 -16.26
N GLU A 79 12.08 17.95 -16.47
CA GLU A 79 12.53 17.44 -17.78
C GLU A 79 11.44 17.55 -18.85
N LEU A 80 10.17 17.32 -18.49
CA LEU A 80 9.03 17.49 -19.40
C LEU A 80 8.75 18.96 -19.71
N ALA A 81 8.89 19.86 -18.73
CA ALA A 81 8.70 21.29 -18.93
C ALA A 81 9.73 21.91 -19.89
N GLU A 82 10.93 21.32 -19.99
CA GLU A 82 11.93 21.71 -20.99
C GLU A 82 11.52 21.36 -22.42
N GLN A 83 10.73 20.30 -22.60
CA GLN A 83 10.28 19.80 -23.91
C GLN A 83 8.91 20.36 -24.32
N TYR A 84 8.02 20.59 -23.36
CA TYR A 84 6.63 20.93 -23.59
C TYR A 84 6.26 22.23 -22.88
N PRO A 85 6.05 23.35 -23.62
CA PRO A 85 5.77 24.66 -23.03
C PRO A 85 4.49 24.74 -22.18
N THR A 86 3.56 23.79 -22.36
CA THR A 86 2.31 23.70 -21.59
C THR A 86 2.52 23.10 -20.19
N ILE A 87 3.63 22.38 -19.99
CA ILE A 87 3.94 21.71 -18.73
C ILE A 87 4.78 22.64 -17.87
N ASN A 88 4.40 22.77 -16.61
CA ASN A 88 5.14 23.54 -15.62
C ASN A 88 5.19 22.79 -14.28
N ARG A 89 5.89 23.37 -13.30
CA ARG A 89 6.05 22.76 -11.97
C ARG A 89 4.72 22.56 -11.22
N GLU A 90 3.73 23.41 -11.50
CA GLU A 90 2.40 23.35 -10.87
C GLU A 90 1.49 22.33 -11.55
N SER A 91 1.88 21.81 -12.72
CA SER A 91 1.21 20.69 -13.40
C SER A 91 1.29 19.37 -12.61
N ARG A 92 1.84 19.33 -11.39
CA ARG A 92 2.00 18.12 -10.56
C ARG A 92 1.24 18.17 -9.24
N PRO A 93 -0.08 17.87 -9.22
CA PRO A 93 -0.76 17.55 -7.99
C PRO A 93 -0.21 16.22 -7.41
N ARG A 94 0.05 16.23 -6.10
CA ARG A 94 0.47 15.02 -5.38
C ARG A 94 -0.72 14.10 -5.15
N CYS A 95 -0.49 12.79 -5.28
CA CYS A 95 -1.49 11.78 -5.03
C CYS A 95 -1.98 11.84 -3.58
N VAL A 96 -3.27 12.14 -3.40
CA VAL A 96 -3.93 12.20 -2.08
C VAL A 96 -3.83 10.85 -1.38
N GLY A 97 -4.00 9.74 -2.10
CA GLY A 97 -3.85 8.40 -1.53
C GLY A 97 -2.47 8.15 -0.93
N HIS A 98 -1.41 8.60 -1.62
CA HIS A 98 -0.06 8.50 -1.11
C HIS A 98 0.17 9.42 0.12
N MET A 99 -0.37 10.64 0.10
CA MET A 99 -0.31 11.56 1.24
C MET A 99 -1.01 10.98 2.48
N LEU A 100 -2.20 10.42 2.30
CA LEU A 100 -2.95 9.75 3.37
C LEU A 100 -2.18 8.56 3.92
N ASN A 101 -1.55 7.75 3.06
CA ASN A 101 -0.70 6.65 3.49
C ASN A 101 0.46 7.13 4.38
N ILE A 102 1.14 8.23 4.00
CA ILE A 102 2.19 8.82 4.83
C ILE A 102 1.64 9.26 6.19
N ILE A 103 0.49 9.92 6.21
CA ILE A 103 -0.15 10.39 7.45
C ILE A 103 -0.49 9.21 8.36
N VAL A 104 -1.13 8.17 7.80
CA VAL A 104 -1.49 6.95 8.53
C VAL A 104 -0.26 6.27 9.12
N LYS A 105 0.82 6.12 8.34
CA LYS A 105 2.09 5.58 8.83
C LYS A 105 2.65 6.37 10.01
N ALA A 106 2.64 7.70 9.90
CA ALA A 106 3.14 8.57 10.95
C ALA A 106 2.30 8.45 12.23
N LEU A 107 0.98 8.28 12.10
CA LEU A 107 0.08 8.07 13.25
C LEU A 107 0.30 6.70 13.92
N LEU A 108 0.48 5.64 13.12
CA LEU A 108 0.63 4.28 13.65
C LEU A 108 2.02 4.01 14.25
N PHE A 109 3.06 4.46 13.57
CA PHE A 109 4.44 4.06 13.86
C PHE A 109 5.29 5.23 14.38
N GLY A 110 4.77 6.45 14.36
CA GLY A 110 5.49 7.64 14.82
C GLY A 110 6.66 8.00 13.89
N LYS A 111 7.78 8.44 14.50
CA LYS A 111 9.00 8.81 13.77
C LYS A 111 9.79 7.56 13.37
N GLY A 112 10.49 7.63 12.23
CA GLY A 112 11.43 6.58 11.81
C GLY A 112 10.82 5.49 10.92
N VAL A 113 9.62 5.69 10.38
CA VAL A 113 8.98 4.74 9.46
C VAL A 113 9.87 4.39 8.26
N SER A 114 10.56 5.37 7.67
CA SER A 114 11.47 5.10 6.55
C SER A 114 12.66 4.20 6.94
N LYS A 115 13.11 4.25 8.21
CA LYS A 115 14.15 3.35 8.73
C LYS A 115 13.59 1.94 8.92
N LEU A 116 12.38 1.84 9.48
CA LEU A 116 11.66 0.58 9.64
C LEU A 116 11.43 -0.10 8.28
N GLU A 117 10.94 0.64 7.29
CA GLU A 117 10.74 0.13 5.92
C GLU A 117 12.04 -0.40 5.31
N LYS A 118 13.17 0.32 5.48
CA LYS A 118 14.48 -0.13 5.00
C LYS A 118 14.93 -1.43 5.68
N GLN A 119 14.74 -1.54 6.99
CA GLN A 119 15.06 -2.76 7.74
C GLN A 119 14.22 -3.94 7.26
N LEU A 120 12.91 -3.74 7.06
CA LEU A 120 12.00 -4.79 6.60
C LEU A 120 12.33 -5.26 5.18
N ARG A 121 12.71 -4.36 4.27
CA ARG A 121 13.10 -4.73 2.90
C ARG A 121 14.36 -5.61 2.87
N ALA A 122 15.33 -5.33 3.74
CA ALA A 122 16.58 -6.08 3.82
C ALA A 122 16.49 -7.37 4.66
N ALA A 123 15.42 -7.52 5.46
CA ALA A 123 15.25 -8.63 6.38
C ALA A 123 14.70 -9.89 5.70
N SER A 124 15.19 -11.05 6.14
CA SER A 124 14.57 -12.35 5.90
C SER A 124 13.19 -12.45 6.55
N ASP A 125 12.42 -13.48 6.19
CA ASP A 125 11.08 -13.71 6.74
C ASP A 125 11.06 -13.78 8.28
N ASP A 126 11.99 -14.51 8.90
CA ASP A 126 12.05 -14.64 10.35
C ASP A 126 12.45 -13.31 11.02
N GLU A 127 13.38 -12.58 10.42
CA GLU A 127 13.78 -11.25 10.91
C GLU A 127 12.66 -10.23 10.79
N ARG A 128 11.85 -10.29 9.72
CA ARG A 128 10.66 -9.44 9.55
C ARG A 128 9.67 -9.64 10.70
N PHE A 129 9.42 -10.88 11.11
CA PHE A 129 8.56 -11.16 12.27
C PHE A 129 9.10 -10.53 13.55
N GLU A 130 10.41 -10.57 13.80
CA GLU A 130 11.04 -9.95 14.97
C GLU A 130 11.02 -8.41 14.92
N ILE A 131 11.22 -7.83 13.72
CA ILE A 131 11.12 -6.38 13.52
C ILE A 131 9.70 -5.90 13.79
N TRP A 132 8.70 -6.59 13.22
CA TRP A 132 7.28 -6.28 13.46
C TRP A 132 6.89 -6.46 14.91
N ARG A 133 7.40 -7.49 15.62
CA ARG A 133 7.11 -7.68 17.05
C ARG A 133 7.47 -6.45 17.89
N LYS A 134 8.46 -5.66 17.49
CA LYS A 134 8.90 -4.43 18.17
C LYS A 134 7.99 -3.22 17.90
N GLN A 135 7.07 -3.29 16.94
CA GLN A 135 6.15 -2.20 16.55
C GLN A 135 4.84 -2.21 17.36
N SER A 136 4.94 -2.37 18.69
CA SER A 136 3.81 -2.36 19.63
C SER A 136 2.71 -3.39 19.29
N CYS A 137 1.46 -3.13 19.69
CA CYS A 137 0.30 -3.98 19.41
C CYS A 137 0.03 -4.14 17.90
N ILE A 138 0.28 -3.09 17.10
CA ILE A 138 0.07 -3.09 15.65
C ILE A 138 0.96 -4.13 14.97
N GLY A 139 2.23 -4.21 15.34
CA GLY A 139 3.14 -5.19 14.76
C GLY A 139 2.86 -6.62 15.18
N LYS A 140 2.33 -6.83 16.39
CA LYS A 140 1.83 -8.16 16.82
C LYS A 140 0.62 -8.59 15.98
N LEU A 141 -0.32 -7.67 15.75
CA LEU A 141 -1.49 -7.92 14.90
C LEU A 141 -1.09 -8.19 13.45
N HIS A 142 -0.15 -7.42 12.90
CA HIS A 142 0.40 -7.66 11.57
C HIS A 142 0.93 -9.10 11.44
N ASN A 143 1.80 -9.53 12.36
CA ASN A 143 2.34 -10.89 12.36
C ASN A 143 1.25 -11.97 12.46
N PHE A 144 0.18 -11.71 13.20
CA PHE A 144 -0.98 -12.61 13.27
C PHE A 144 -1.65 -12.74 11.90
N CYS A 145 -1.98 -11.63 11.23
CA CYS A 145 -2.59 -11.64 9.90
C CYS A 145 -1.70 -12.40 8.89
N VAL A 146 -0.39 -12.12 8.89
CA VAL A 146 0.57 -12.82 8.03
C VAL A 146 0.56 -14.32 8.31
N TRP A 147 0.59 -14.73 9.59
CA TRP A 147 0.61 -16.14 9.98
C TRP A 147 -0.68 -16.89 9.58
N ILE A 148 -1.85 -16.24 9.72
CA ILE A 148 -3.14 -16.78 9.31
C ILE A 148 -3.18 -16.94 7.79
N ASN A 149 -2.76 -15.91 7.04
CA ASN A 149 -2.82 -15.92 5.58
C ASN A 149 -1.89 -16.94 4.91
N ARG A 150 -0.87 -17.44 5.63
CA ARG A 150 0.03 -18.50 5.13
C ARG A 150 -0.62 -19.89 5.02
N SER A 151 -1.84 -20.09 5.49
CA SER A 151 -2.48 -21.42 5.45
C SER A 151 -4.00 -21.36 5.33
N ASP A 152 -4.55 -22.07 4.35
CA ASP A 152 -5.98 -22.20 4.12
C ASP A 152 -6.72 -22.76 5.33
N GLN A 153 -6.12 -23.75 5.99
CA GLN A 153 -6.67 -24.35 7.21
C GLN A 153 -6.78 -23.31 8.34
N ARG A 154 -5.80 -22.39 8.47
CA ARG A 154 -5.83 -21.32 9.47
C ARG A 154 -6.88 -20.27 9.14
N ARG A 155 -6.99 -19.89 7.87
CA ARG A 155 -8.03 -18.96 7.39
C ARG A 155 -9.43 -19.50 7.66
N GLU A 156 -9.67 -20.77 7.33
CA GLU A 156 -10.97 -21.39 7.55
C GLU A 156 -11.27 -21.53 9.05
N ARG A 157 -10.29 -21.95 9.86
CA ARG A 157 -10.47 -22.04 11.31
C ARG A 157 -10.80 -20.69 11.93
N LEU A 158 -10.14 -19.61 11.51
CA LEU A 158 -10.45 -18.26 11.97
C LEU A 158 -11.87 -17.84 11.58
N LYS A 159 -12.28 -18.10 10.35
CA LYS A 159 -13.64 -17.84 9.88
C LYS A 159 -14.70 -18.54 10.74
N GLN A 160 -14.46 -19.79 11.12
CA GLN A 160 -15.36 -20.54 12.01
C GLN A 160 -15.47 -19.90 13.40
N TYR A 161 -14.37 -19.40 13.97
CA TYR A 161 -14.42 -18.68 15.25
C TYR A 161 -15.21 -17.37 15.14
N ILE A 162 -15.01 -16.62 14.06
CA ILE A 162 -15.72 -15.35 13.83
C ILE A 162 -17.23 -15.57 13.67
N LEU A 163 -17.63 -16.61 12.93
CA LEU A 163 -19.04 -16.98 12.77
C LEU A 163 -19.69 -17.29 14.11
N ARG A 164 -19.04 -18.10 14.95
CA ARG A 164 -19.55 -18.41 16.30
C ARG A 164 -19.68 -17.17 17.17
N ALA A 165 -18.65 -16.32 17.19
CA ALA A 165 -18.68 -15.09 17.98
C ALA A 165 -19.80 -14.13 17.52
N TYR A 166 -20.11 -14.10 16.22
CA TYR A 166 -21.22 -13.32 15.68
C TYR A 166 -22.58 -13.92 16.09
N ASP A 167 -22.75 -15.23 15.96
CA ASP A 167 -23.97 -15.94 16.35
C ASP A 167 -24.24 -15.82 17.85
N GLU A 168 -23.19 -15.79 18.67
CA GLU A 168 -23.24 -15.56 20.12
C GLU A 168 -23.44 -14.08 20.50
N GLY A 169 -23.50 -13.17 19.53
CA GLY A 169 -23.64 -11.73 19.75
C GLY A 169 -22.42 -11.06 20.39
N SER A 170 -21.27 -11.75 20.44
CA SER A 170 -20.00 -11.21 20.97
C SER A 170 -19.36 -10.17 20.04
N ILE A 171 -19.73 -10.17 18.77
CA ILE A 171 -19.35 -9.15 17.79
C ILE A 171 -20.59 -8.72 16.99
N GLU A 172 -20.76 -7.41 16.79
CA GLU A 172 -21.95 -6.84 16.12
C GLU A 172 -21.91 -7.00 14.60
N HIS A 173 -20.71 -7.23 14.03
CA HIS A 173 -20.48 -7.27 12.60
C HIS A 173 -19.64 -8.49 12.20
N LEU A 174 -20.08 -9.19 11.15
CA LEU A 174 -19.39 -10.35 10.63
C LEU A 174 -18.28 -9.94 9.65
N TYR A 175 -17.02 -10.21 10.02
CA TYR A 175 -15.84 -9.92 9.19
C TYR A 175 -15.17 -11.21 8.71
N THR A 176 -15.56 -11.76 7.55
CA THR A 176 -15.02 -13.06 7.09
C THR A 176 -13.68 -12.98 6.37
N ARG A 177 -13.19 -11.78 6.06
CA ARG A 177 -11.98 -11.60 5.23
C ARG A 177 -10.79 -11.18 6.08
N VAL A 178 -9.81 -12.06 6.19
CA VAL A 178 -8.45 -11.70 6.62
C VAL A 178 -7.80 -10.99 5.44
N LEU A 179 -7.32 -9.77 5.68
CA LEU A 179 -6.74 -8.94 4.61
C LEU A 179 -5.40 -9.53 4.20
N VAL A 180 -5.18 -9.63 2.89
CA VAL A 180 -3.92 -10.11 2.30
C VAL A 180 -2.86 -9.04 2.53
N ASP A 181 -1.67 -9.46 2.98
CA ASP A 181 -0.53 -8.58 3.19
C ASP A 181 0.11 -8.23 1.85
N GLY A 182 -0.10 -7.00 1.36
CA GLY A 182 0.68 -6.40 0.26
C GLY A 182 1.85 -5.54 0.76
N GLY A 183 2.13 -5.56 2.06
CA GLY A 183 3.20 -4.82 2.72
C GLY A 183 2.81 -3.40 3.11
N ILE A 184 3.65 -2.44 2.73
CA ILE A 184 3.60 -1.04 3.21
C ILE A 184 3.03 -0.08 2.11
N GLN A 185 2.26 -0.64 1.19
CA GLN A 185 1.56 0.11 0.15
C GLN A 185 0.20 0.65 0.63
N ALA A 186 -0.31 1.68 -0.06
CA ALA A 186 -1.39 2.54 0.43
C ALA A 186 -2.74 1.83 0.68
N GLY A 187 -3.02 0.74 -0.04
CA GLY A 187 -4.24 -0.05 0.17
C GLY A 187 -4.20 -0.92 1.43
N ASP A 188 -3.02 -1.37 1.85
CA ASP A 188 -2.91 -2.46 2.82
C ASP A 188 -2.94 -1.99 4.27
N GLN A 189 -2.43 -0.79 4.54
CA GLN A 189 -2.42 -0.24 5.89
C GLN A 189 -3.80 0.26 6.32
N PHE A 190 -4.52 0.97 5.46
CA PHE A 190 -5.90 1.39 5.75
C PHE A 190 -6.80 0.19 6.02
N ASN A 191 -6.64 -0.88 5.23
CA ASN A 191 -7.33 -2.13 5.40
C ASN A 191 -6.92 -2.86 6.70
N SER A 192 -5.62 -3.00 6.97
CA SER A 192 -5.12 -3.62 8.22
C SER A 192 -5.54 -2.87 9.49
N ILE A 193 -5.65 -1.54 9.41
CA ILE A 193 -6.18 -0.71 10.49
C ILE A 193 -7.69 -0.89 10.60
N ASN A 194 -8.44 -0.92 9.51
CA ASN A 194 -9.87 -1.21 9.56
C ASN A 194 -10.16 -2.61 10.10
N PHE A 195 -9.32 -3.60 9.79
CA PHE A 195 -9.31 -4.90 10.47
C PHE A 195 -9.01 -4.73 11.96
N ALA A 196 -7.93 -4.05 12.34
CA ALA A 196 -7.60 -3.80 13.74
C ALA A 196 -8.71 -3.08 14.53
N LEU A 197 -9.38 -2.10 13.90
CA LEU A 197 -10.46 -1.30 14.47
C LEU A 197 -11.75 -2.12 14.58
N ALA A 198 -12.08 -2.92 13.57
CA ALA A 198 -13.16 -3.91 13.63
C ALA A 198 -12.91 -4.97 14.73
N TRP A 199 -11.64 -5.20 15.10
CA TRP A 199 -11.20 -6.15 16.10
C TRP A 199 -10.85 -5.50 17.46
N ARG A 200 -11.14 -4.21 17.67
CA ARG A 200 -10.95 -3.53 18.97
C ARG A 200 -11.79 -4.11 20.11
N CYS A 201 -12.81 -4.91 19.80
CA CYS A 201 -13.64 -5.61 20.78
C CYS A 201 -13.05 -6.95 21.27
N VAL A 202 -11.80 -7.27 20.90
CA VAL A 202 -11.25 -8.62 21.04
C VAL A 202 -10.20 -8.74 22.15
N ASP A 203 -10.54 -8.30 23.36
CA ASP A 203 -9.94 -8.92 24.55
C ASP A 203 -10.43 -10.38 24.70
N SER A 204 -11.58 -10.71 24.09
CA SER A 204 -12.29 -11.99 24.22
C SER A 204 -11.78 -13.14 23.35
N LEU A 205 -11.01 -12.92 22.27
CA LEU A 205 -10.44 -14.04 21.48
C LEU A 205 -9.01 -14.42 21.91
N LEU A 206 -8.34 -13.57 22.69
CA LEU A 206 -7.06 -13.92 23.33
C LEU A 206 -7.25 -14.98 24.43
N SER A 207 -8.44 -15.06 25.03
CA SER A 207 -8.80 -16.05 26.05
C SER A 207 -9.20 -17.43 25.49
N ILE A 208 -9.43 -17.54 24.19
CA ILE A 208 -9.83 -18.80 23.50
C ILE A 208 -8.59 -19.58 23.00
N TRP A 209 -7.38 -19.10 23.31
CA TRP A 209 -6.16 -19.64 22.73
C TRP A 209 -5.70 -20.98 23.36
N PRO A 210 -5.46 -22.05 22.57
CA PRO A 210 -4.90 -23.31 23.06
C PRO A 210 -3.46 -23.15 23.56
N VAL A 211 -3.18 -23.75 24.73
CA VAL A 211 -1.90 -23.69 25.48
C VAL A 211 -0.67 -24.14 24.65
N GLU A 212 -0.83 -24.89 23.58
CA GLU A 212 0.27 -25.47 22.79
C GLU A 212 1.00 -24.46 21.89
N LEU A 213 0.42 -23.29 21.60
CA LEU A 213 1.07 -22.21 20.83
C LEU A 213 1.82 -21.19 21.71
N ASN A 214 1.77 -21.34 23.03
CA ASN A 214 2.47 -20.46 23.97
C ASN A 214 4.00 -20.50 23.79
N HIS A 215 4.60 -21.60 23.35
CA HIS A 215 6.06 -21.72 23.39
C HIS A 215 6.84 -20.81 22.40
N ARG A 216 6.20 -20.30 21.34
CA ARG A 216 6.81 -19.31 20.40
C ARG A 216 6.21 -17.90 20.49
N ILE A 217 5.10 -17.73 21.18
CA ILE A 217 4.35 -16.45 21.29
C ILE A 217 4.35 -15.91 22.75
N CYS A 218 4.79 -16.67 23.76
CA CYS A 218 4.83 -16.27 25.18
C CYS A 218 5.84 -15.20 25.58
N LYS A 219 6.60 -14.59 24.67
CA LYS A 219 7.37 -13.38 25.00
C LYS A 219 6.64 -12.09 24.64
N LEU A 220 5.32 -12.16 24.43
CA LEU A 220 4.46 -11.00 24.29
C LEU A 220 3.85 -10.66 25.66
N ASN A 221 4.63 -9.99 26.52
CA ASN A 221 4.02 -9.16 27.54
C ASN A 221 3.18 -8.12 26.80
N TRP A 222 1.87 -8.19 26.94
CA TRP A 222 0.94 -7.22 26.37
C TRP A 222 0.83 -5.96 27.25
N TRP A 223 1.44 -5.98 28.44
CA TRP A 223 1.60 -4.84 29.33
C TRP A 223 2.97 -4.87 30.02
N ARG A 224 3.90 -4.07 29.49
CA ARG A 224 4.97 -3.34 30.19
C ARG A 224 5.56 -2.31 29.24
#